data_AF-A0A7L4RQ16-F1
#
_entry.id   AF-A0A7L4RQ16-F1
#
_cell.length_a   1.000
_cell.length_b   1.000
_cell.length_c   1.000
_cell.angle_alpha   90.00
_cell.angle_beta   90.00
_cell.angle_gamma   90.00
#
_symmetry.space_group_name_H-M   'P 1'
#
loop_
_entity.id
_entity.type
_entity.pdbx_description
1 polymer ?
#
loop_
_entity_poly.entity_id
_entity_poly.type
_entity_poly.pdbx_seq_one_letter_code
_entity_poly.pdbx_strand_id
1 'polypeptide(L)'
;MKRAQGSLEYLIIIAAVLIVAGMVVYFLSSAAGGGKSAAVFSACQKAATTCFSKHVLNPTDPCNFCADQCADPSSGEEIFVNVTACCRAGNASGIYEGSPGC
;
A
#
# COMPACT_ATOMS: atom_id res chain seq x y z
N MET A 1 -15.42 53.45 23.66
CA MET A 1 -14.86 52.08 23.75
C MET A 1 -14.89 51.47 22.35
N LYS A 2 -13.74 51.45 21.63
CA LYS A 2 -13.66 50.98 20.22
C LYS A 2 -12.61 49.87 20.00
N ARG A 3 -12.16 49.20 21.07
CA ARG A 3 -11.07 48.19 21.01
C ARG A 3 -11.54 46.74 20.84
N ALA A 4 -12.83 46.45 20.99
CA ALA A 4 -13.35 45.08 20.92
C ALA A 4 -13.65 44.60 19.48
N GLN A 5 -13.80 45.53 18.51
CA GLN A 5 -14.27 45.18 17.17
C GLN A 5 -13.20 44.51 16.30
N GLY A 6 -11.93 44.92 16.42
CA GLY A 6 -10.83 44.30 15.65
C GLY A 6 -10.43 42.91 16.15
N SER A 7 -10.70 42.59 17.42
CA SER A 7 -10.38 41.27 17.99
C SER A 7 -11.29 40.16 17.47
N LEU A 8 -12.54 40.50 17.10
CA LEU A 8 -13.52 39.53 16.62
C LEU A 8 -13.25 39.17 15.15
N GLU A 9 -12.85 40.14 14.33
CA GLU A 9 -12.43 39.90 12.95
C GLU A 9 -11.18 39.02 12.89
N TYR A 10 -10.21 39.23 13.79
CA TYR A 10 -9.02 38.39 13.88
C TYR A 10 -9.34 36.94 14.24
N LEU A 11 -10.26 36.70 15.17
CA LEU A 11 -10.68 35.34 15.53
C LEU A 11 -11.34 34.60 14.36
N ILE A 12 -12.15 35.31 13.56
CA ILE A 12 -12.79 34.72 12.38
C ILE A 12 -11.75 34.35 11.33
N ILE A 13 -10.76 35.21 11.08
CA ILE A 13 -9.68 34.93 10.12
C ILE A 13 -8.86 33.72 10.58
N ILE A 14 -8.49 33.66 11.86
CA ILE A 14 -7.73 32.53 12.43
C ILE A 14 -8.53 31.23 12.30
N ALA A 15 -9.82 31.24 12.61
CA ALA A 15 -10.69 30.07 12.48
C ALA A 15 -10.76 29.58 11.01
N ALA A 16 -10.92 30.50 10.05
CA ALA A 16 -10.95 30.15 8.64
C ALA A 16 -9.63 29.52 8.17
N VAL A 17 -8.49 30.09 8.58
CA VAL A 17 -7.16 29.55 8.26
C VAL A 17 -6.96 28.15 8.85
N LEU A 18 -7.40 27.93 10.09
CA LEU A 18 -7.30 26.62 10.75
C LEU A 18 -8.14 25.54 10.05
N ILE A 19 -9.33 25.89 9.56
CA ILE A 19 -10.18 24.95 8.82
C ILE A 19 -9.50 24.53 7.51
N VAL A 20 -8.97 25.50 6.74
CA VAL A 20 -8.28 25.21 5.48
C VAL A 20 -7.02 24.37 5.74
N ALA A 21 -6.21 24.73 6.75
CA ALA A 21 -5.04 23.95 7.12
C ALA A 21 -5.42 22.52 7.55
N GLY A 22 -6.50 22.36 8.33
CA GLY A 22 -7.02 21.04 8.72
C GLY A 22 -7.45 20.19 7.54
N MET A 23 -8.14 20.77 6.55
CA MET A 23 -8.51 20.07 5.32
C MET A 23 -7.27 19.63 4.53
N VAL A 24 -6.28 20.49 4.37
CA VAL A 24 -5.02 20.16 3.67
C VAL A 24 -4.29 19.01 4.37
N VAL A 25 -4.18 19.05 5.69
CA VAL A 25 -3.55 17.98 6.48
C VAL A 25 -4.32 16.67 6.35
N TYR A 26 -5.66 16.70 6.38
CA TYR A 26 -6.50 15.52 6.18
C TYR A 26 -6.26 14.90 4.79
N PHE A 27 -6.26 15.71 3.74
CA PHE A 27 -6.00 15.25 2.38
C PHE A 27 -4.60 14.65 2.21
N LEU A 28 -3.56 15.29 2.78
CA LEU A 28 -2.20 14.77 2.76
C LEU A 28 -2.06 13.46 3.56
N SER A 29 -2.77 13.35 4.68
CA SER A 29 -2.78 12.14 5.51
C SER A 29 -3.50 10.98 4.83
N SER A 30 -4.62 11.24 4.14
CA SER A 30 -5.33 10.26 3.33
C SER A 30 -4.51 9.80 2.11
N ALA A 31 -3.76 10.70 1.47
CA ALA A 31 -2.87 10.33 0.35
C ALA A 31 -1.69 9.44 0.79
N ALA A 32 -1.23 9.57 2.03
CA ALA A 32 -0.13 8.76 2.58
C ALA A 32 -0.54 7.30 2.90
N GLY A 33 -1.84 6.98 2.93
CA GLY A 33 -2.34 5.63 3.25
C GLY A 33 -2.19 4.60 2.13
N GLY A 34 -2.02 5.02 0.87
CA GLY A 34 -2.04 4.12 -0.30
C GLY A 34 -0.69 3.49 -0.69
N GLY A 35 0.41 3.83 0.00
CA GLY A 35 1.76 3.44 -0.43
C GLY A 35 2.26 2.07 0.05
N LYS A 36 1.55 1.41 0.97
CA LYS A 36 2.04 0.16 1.60
C LYS A 36 1.99 -1.03 0.64
N SER A 37 0.93 -1.15 -0.16
CA SER A 37 0.74 -2.31 -1.04
C SER A 37 1.80 -2.40 -2.13
N ALA A 38 2.26 -1.28 -2.70
CA ALA A 38 3.21 -1.26 -3.82
C ALA A 38 4.56 -1.95 -3.51
N ALA A 39 5.07 -1.77 -2.29
CA ALA A 39 6.32 -2.42 -1.86
C ALA A 39 6.15 -3.94 -1.73
N VAL A 40 5.01 -4.39 -1.19
CA VAL A 40 4.72 -5.82 -1.02
C VAL A 40 4.45 -6.47 -2.38
N PHE A 41 3.73 -5.80 -3.29
CA PHE A 41 3.57 -6.26 -4.68
C PHE A 41 4.91 -6.43 -5.39
N SER A 42 5.83 -5.47 -5.23
CA SER A 42 7.16 -5.55 -5.84
C SER A 42 8.00 -6.70 -5.25
N ALA A 43 7.93 -6.91 -3.94
CA ALA A 43 8.60 -8.03 -3.28
C ALA A 43 8.06 -9.38 -3.77
N CYS A 44 6.74 -9.52 -3.85
CA CYS A 44 6.08 -10.72 -4.32
C CYS A 44 6.36 -11.00 -5.82
N GLN A 45 6.39 -9.98 -6.69
CA GLN A 45 6.83 -10.13 -8.08
C GLN A 45 8.26 -10.66 -8.19
N LYS A 46 9.19 -10.11 -7.40
CA LYS A 46 10.58 -10.61 -7.38
C LYS A 46 10.64 -12.05 -6.90
N ALA A 47 9.84 -12.40 -5.89
CA ALA A 47 9.75 -13.77 -5.41
C ALA A 47 9.23 -14.71 -6.51
N ALA A 48 8.20 -14.31 -7.26
CA ALA A 48 7.66 -15.08 -8.38
C ALA A 48 8.72 -15.30 -9.48
N THR A 49 9.44 -14.26 -9.89
CA THR A 49 10.53 -14.38 -10.87
C THR A 49 11.67 -15.28 -10.37
N THR A 50 11.96 -15.23 -9.08
CA THR A 50 12.94 -16.12 -8.44
C THR A 50 12.45 -17.56 -8.45
N CYS A 51 11.16 -17.79 -8.16
CA CYS A 51 10.54 -19.10 -8.20
C CYS A 51 10.57 -19.68 -9.62
N PHE A 52 10.22 -18.88 -10.63
CA PHE A 52 10.34 -19.27 -12.03
C PHE A 52 11.77 -19.71 -12.38
N SER A 53 12.75 -18.90 -11.98
CA SER A 53 14.17 -19.22 -12.22
C SER A 53 14.59 -20.51 -11.50
N LYS A 54 14.05 -20.76 -10.31
CA LYS A 54 14.26 -22.03 -9.58
C LYS A 54 13.59 -23.21 -10.24
N HIS A 55 12.37 -23.05 -10.77
CA HIS A 55 11.65 -24.09 -11.50
C HIS A 55 12.37 -24.52 -12.76
N VAL A 56 13.09 -23.61 -13.42
CA VAL A 56 13.96 -23.94 -14.56
C VAL A 56 15.06 -24.94 -14.16
N LEU A 57 15.60 -24.84 -12.93
CA LEU A 57 16.61 -25.77 -12.43
C LEU A 57 16.02 -26.99 -11.71
N ASN A 58 14.93 -26.79 -10.97
CA ASN A 58 14.25 -27.76 -10.12
C ASN A 58 12.72 -27.54 -10.21
N PRO A 59 12.01 -28.21 -11.13
CA PRO A 59 10.59 -27.99 -11.36
C PRO A 59 9.70 -28.40 -10.18
N THR A 60 10.24 -29.12 -9.20
CA THR A 60 9.56 -29.52 -7.96
C THR A 60 9.83 -28.60 -6.77
N ASP A 61 10.60 -27.50 -6.93
CA ASP A 61 10.82 -26.55 -5.84
C ASP A 61 9.47 -25.92 -5.45
N PRO A 62 9.01 -26.07 -4.19
CA PRO A 62 7.70 -25.59 -3.77
C PRO A 62 7.64 -24.06 -3.59
N CYS A 63 8.78 -23.36 -3.69
CA CYS A 63 8.90 -21.91 -3.53
C CYS A 63 8.23 -21.39 -2.25
N ASN A 64 8.52 -22.02 -1.11
CA ASN A 64 7.88 -21.68 0.18
C ASN A 64 8.08 -20.22 0.60
N PHE A 65 9.17 -19.59 0.17
CA PHE A 65 9.45 -18.17 0.43
C PHE A 65 8.40 -17.22 -0.18
N CYS A 66 7.59 -17.68 -1.15
CA CYS A 66 6.47 -16.91 -1.68
C CYS A 66 5.43 -16.57 -0.60
N ALA A 67 5.21 -17.45 0.38
CA ALA A 67 4.24 -17.20 1.44
C ALA A 67 4.67 -16.00 2.31
N ASP A 68 5.97 -15.90 2.63
CA ASP A 68 6.52 -14.78 3.40
C ASP A 68 6.59 -13.48 2.59
N GLN A 69 6.95 -13.55 1.30
CA GLN A 69 7.15 -12.38 0.45
C GLN A 69 5.84 -11.80 -0.11
N CYS A 70 4.77 -12.60 -0.12
CA CYS A 70 3.46 -12.23 -0.65
C CYS A 70 2.39 -12.07 0.45
N ALA A 71 2.79 -12.07 1.72
CA ALA A 71 1.93 -11.72 2.85
C ALA A 71 1.99 -10.22 3.12
N ASP A 72 0.86 -9.63 3.50
CA ASP A 72 0.81 -8.27 4.02
C ASP A 72 1.53 -8.23 5.38
N PRO A 73 2.52 -7.33 5.58
CA PRO A 73 3.29 -7.27 6.82
C PRO A 73 2.49 -6.80 8.04
N SER A 74 1.25 -6.33 7.85
CA SER A 74 0.39 -5.80 8.90
C SER A 74 -0.66 -6.81 9.37
N SER A 75 -1.27 -7.57 8.44
CA SER A 75 -2.27 -8.59 8.77
C SER A 75 -1.73 -10.01 8.77
N GLY A 76 -0.60 -10.27 8.10
CA GLY A 76 -0.11 -11.63 7.84
C GLY A 76 -0.97 -12.41 6.85
N GLU A 77 -1.97 -11.77 6.24
CA GLU A 77 -2.82 -12.35 5.21
C GLU A 77 -2.23 -12.11 3.82
N GLU A 78 -2.69 -12.88 2.84
CA GLU A 78 -2.30 -12.68 1.44
C GLU A 78 -2.73 -11.28 0.94
N ILE A 79 -1.86 -10.61 0.17
CA ILE A 79 -2.13 -9.26 -0.39
C ILE A 79 -3.40 -9.26 -1.25
N PHE A 80 -3.66 -10.38 -1.94
CA PHE A 80 -4.90 -10.66 -2.65
C PHE A 80 -5.05 -12.18 -2.79
N VAL A 81 -6.28 -12.63 -3.08
CA VAL A 81 -6.63 -14.05 -3.18
C VAL A 81 -5.70 -14.76 -4.17
N ASN A 82 -5.10 -15.88 -3.76
CA ASN A 82 -4.21 -16.72 -4.57
C ASN A 82 -2.90 -16.06 -5.04
N VAL A 83 -2.46 -14.95 -4.44
CA VAL A 83 -1.15 -14.35 -4.77
C VAL A 83 0.01 -15.34 -4.56
N THR A 84 -0.06 -16.16 -3.50
CA THR A 84 0.98 -17.17 -3.24
C THR A 84 1.00 -18.24 -4.32
N ALA A 85 -0.17 -18.59 -4.87
CA ALA A 85 -0.26 -19.52 -6.00
C ALA A 85 0.35 -18.92 -7.27
N CYS A 86 0.10 -17.64 -7.57
CA CYS A 86 0.77 -16.93 -8.67
C CYS A 86 2.29 -16.94 -8.51
N CYS A 87 2.77 -16.67 -7.30
CA CYS A 87 4.21 -16.65 -7.02
C CYS A 87 4.84 -18.04 -7.18
N ARG A 88 4.17 -19.09 -6.66
CA ARG A 88 4.62 -20.49 -6.81
C ARG A 88 4.54 -20.99 -8.26
N ALA A 89 3.65 -20.45 -9.07
CA ALA A 89 3.59 -20.71 -10.50
C ALA A 89 4.67 -19.95 -11.29
N GLY A 90 5.44 -19.07 -10.65
CA GLY A 90 6.42 -18.22 -11.31
C GLY A 90 5.80 -17.10 -12.16
N ASN A 91 4.52 -16.80 -11.97
CA ASN A 91 3.78 -15.84 -12.79
C ASN A 91 3.82 -14.43 -12.17
N ALA A 92 4.95 -13.74 -12.34
CA ALA A 92 5.10 -12.36 -11.88
C ALA A 92 4.12 -11.38 -12.55
N SER A 93 3.71 -11.65 -13.79
CA SER A 93 2.80 -10.82 -14.58
C SER A 93 1.37 -10.79 -14.01
N GLY A 94 0.98 -11.83 -13.27
CA GLY A 94 -0.32 -11.93 -12.60
C GLY A 94 -0.40 -11.20 -11.25
N ILE A 95 0.71 -10.62 -10.77
CA ILE A 95 0.81 -10.01 -9.43
C ILE A 95 0.67 -8.49 -9.55
N TYR A 96 -0.57 -8.01 -9.43
CA TYR A 96 -0.92 -6.59 -9.47
C TYR A 96 -2.19 -6.32 -8.65
N GLU A 97 -2.43 -5.04 -8.34
CA GLU A 97 -3.59 -4.61 -7.58
C GLU A 97 -4.88 -4.82 -8.37
N GLY A 98 -5.82 -5.59 -7.81
CA GLY A 98 -7.08 -5.96 -8.47
C GLY A 98 -6.99 -7.19 -9.38
N SER A 99 -5.88 -7.94 -9.35
CA SER A 99 -5.78 -9.21 -10.06
C SER A 99 -6.82 -10.22 -9.57
N PRO A 100 -7.51 -10.96 -10.46
CA PRO A 100 -8.43 -12.04 -10.07
C PRO A 100 -7.70 -13.26 -9.47
N GLY A 101 -6.37 -13.20 -9.34
CA GLY A 101 -5.52 -14.29 -8.91
C GLY A 101 -5.02 -15.14 -10.07
N CYS A 102 -4.24 -16.15 -9.70
CA CYS A 102 -3.94 -17.32 -10.49
C CYS A 102 -4.68 -18.51 -9.85
#